data_AF-A0A0D0A7X6-F1
#
_entry.id   AF-A0A0D0A7X6-F1
#
_cell.length_a   1.000
_cell.length_b   1.000
_cell.length_c   1.000
_cell.angle_alpha   90.00
_cell.angle_beta   90.00
_cell.angle_gamma   90.00
#
_symmetry.space_group_name_H-M   'P 1'
#
loop_
_entity.id
_entity.type
_entity.pdbx_description
1 polymer ?
#
loop_
_entity_poly.entity_id
_entity_poly.type
_entity_poly.pdbx_seq_one_letter_code
_entity_poly.pdbx_strand_id
1 'polypeptide(L)'
;MANIGLGEVFRKFSPSVESIGAVLAWLEENGFDSSRAKLTRNRGWIEVQATVEEAERLLQTEYHVYGHETGQEHVASDSYHLPEHVQSHVDFVTPTAHFDAKISKCSGSESPDGTACSVGQPGHGTSPKTTGEIQSLLNQLESCDKQITPIYLRAL
;
A
#
# COMPACT_ATOMS: atom_id res chain seq x y z
N MET A 1 26.18 7.94 -9.32
CA MET A 1 24.74 7.70 -9.05
C MET A 1 23.96 8.34 -10.19
N ALA A 2 23.29 7.54 -11.02
CA ALA A 2 22.45 8.09 -12.09
C ALA A 2 21.13 8.59 -11.49
N ASN A 3 20.91 9.91 -11.51
CA ASN A 3 19.62 10.50 -11.18
C ASN A 3 18.68 10.30 -12.37
N ILE A 4 17.82 9.28 -12.29
CA ILE A 4 16.75 9.06 -13.27
C ILE A 4 15.70 10.14 -13.05
N GLY A 5 15.41 10.94 -14.07
CA GLY A 5 14.43 12.02 -13.98
C GLY A 5 12.99 11.48 -13.87
N LEU A 6 12.10 12.23 -13.23
CA LEU A 6 10.70 11.81 -12.99
C LEU A 6 9.97 11.35 -14.27
N GLY A 7 10.18 12.04 -15.39
CA GLY A 7 9.58 11.67 -16.68
C GLY A 7 10.15 10.39 -17.30
N GLU A 8 11.41 10.07 -17.00
CA GLU A 8 12.05 8.82 -17.43
C GLU A 8 11.51 7.63 -16.62
N VAL A 9 11.36 7.79 -15.31
CA VAL A 9 10.68 6.81 -14.43
C VAL A 9 9.29 6.51 -14.97
N PHE A 10 8.47 7.54 -15.19
CA PHE A 10 7.11 7.33 -15.68
C PHE A 10 7.09 6.59 -17.02
N ARG A 11 7.96 6.94 -17.96
CA ARG A 11 8.04 6.23 -19.24
C ARG A 11 8.47 4.76 -19.07
N LYS A 12 9.39 4.49 -18.15
CA LYS A 12 9.93 3.15 -17.91
C LYS A 12 8.93 2.22 -17.24
N PHE A 13 8.09 2.76 -16.35
CA PHE A 13 7.14 2.00 -15.55
C PHE A 13 5.67 2.19 -15.96
N SER A 14 5.38 2.97 -17.01
CA SER A 14 4.03 3.05 -17.57
C SER A 14 3.65 1.72 -18.21
N PRO A 15 2.39 1.26 -18.04
CA PRO A 15 1.85 0.17 -18.84
C PRO A 15 1.89 0.49 -20.34
N SER A 16 1.76 -0.55 -21.16
CA SER A 16 1.68 -0.38 -22.62
C SER A 16 0.43 0.40 -23.02
N VAL A 17 0.48 1.09 -24.17
CA VAL A 17 -0.68 1.81 -24.71
C VAL A 17 -1.84 0.84 -24.99
N GLU A 18 -1.53 -0.38 -25.40
CA GLU A 18 -2.50 -1.45 -25.61
C GLU A 18 -3.22 -1.83 -24.32
N SER A 19 -2.47 -2.08 -23.23
CA SER A 19 -3.05 -2.40 -21.91
C SER A 19 -3.99 -1.29 -21.42
N ILE A 20 -3.57 -0.04 -21.53
CA ILE A 20 -4.38 1.12 -21.13
C ILE A 20 -5.64 1.20 -22.01
N GLY A 21 -5.48 1.01 -23.32
CA GLY A 21 -6.58 1.04 -24.28
C GLY A 21 -7.62 -0.05 -24.02
N ALA A 22 -7.20 -1.28 -23.73
CA ALA A 22 -8.07 -2.40 -23.43
C ALA A 22 -8.94 -2.13 -22.18
N VAL A 23 -8.34 -1.63 -21.10
CA VAL A 23 -9.08 -1.31 -19.87
C VAL A 23 -10.02 -0.13 -20.08
N LEU A 24 -9.59 0.93 -20.76
CA LEU A 24 -10.45 2.10 -21.03
C LEU A 24 -11.63 1.75 -21.95
N ALA A 25 -11.42 0.93 -22.97
CA ALA A 25 -12.50 0.47 -23.86
C ALA A 25 -13.53 -0.36 -23.09
N TRP A 26 -13.08 -1.30 -22.25
CA TRP A 26 -13.95 -2.08 -21.38
C TRP A 26 -14.75 -1.20 -20.41
N LEU A 27 -14.13 -0.18 -19.82
CA LEU A 27 -14.82 0.79 -18.96
C LEU A 27 -15.87 1.59 -19.72
N GLU A 28 -15.56 2.04 -20.94
CA GLU A 28 -16.48 2.80 -21.79
C GLU A 28 -17.71 1.96 -22.19
N GLU A 29 -17.50 0.68 -22.55
CA GLU A 29 -18.57 -0.28 -22.85
C GLU A 29 -19.54 -0.49 -21.67
N ASN A 30 -19.05 -0.29 -20.44
CA ASN A 30 -19.83 -0.41 -19.21
C ASN A 30 -20.39 0.93 -18.69
N GLY A 31 -20.26 2.01 -19.46
CA GLY A 31 -20.84 3.32 -19.16
C GLY A 31 -19.93 4.28 -18.38
N PHE A 32 -18.63 3.99 -18.31
CA PHE A 32 -17.63 4.87 -17.70
C PHE A 32 -16.84 5.60 -18.79
N ASP A 33 -17.39 6.73 -19.24
CA ASP A 33 -16.71 7.59 -20.20
C ASP A 33 -15.43 8.24 -19.65
N SER A 34 -14.68 8.90 -20.53
CA SER A 34 -13.42 9.58 -20.19
C SER A 34 -13.52 10.67 -19.10
N SER A 35 -14.73 11.16 -18.78
CA SER A 35 -14.92 12.10 -17.67
C SER A 35 -14.93 11.39 -16.31
N ARG A 36 -15.39 10.13 -16.29
CA ARG A 36 -15.50 9.28 -15.10
C ARG A 36 -14.30 8.36 -14.90
N ALA A 37 -13.58 7.99 -15.96
CA ALA A 37 -12.38 7.16 -15.91
C ALA A 37 -11.13 8.00 -16.25
N LYS A 38 -10.29 8.28 -15.24
CA LYS A 38 -9.11 9.16 -15.37
C LYS A 38 -7.81 8.40 -15.18
N LEU A 39 -6.93 8.51 -16.17
CA LEU A 39 -5.57 7.99 -16.07
C LEU A 39 -4.71 8.95 -15.22
N THR A 40 -4.03 8.41 -14.23
CA THR A 40 -3.09 9.15 -13.37
C THR A 40 -1.83 9.59 -14.12
N ARG A 41 -1.08 10.55 -13.57
CA ARG A 41 0.10 11.14 -14.23
C ARG A 41 1.21 10.13 -14.56
N ASN A 42 1.39 9.12 -13.72
CA ASN A 42 2.36 8.05 -13.95
C ASN A 42 1.80 6.91 -14.83
N ARG A 43 0.53 7.01 -15.23
CA ARG A 43 -0.24 6.01 -16.00
C ARG A 43 -0.37 4.64 -15.34
N GLY A 44 -0.02 4.52 -14.06
CA GLY A 44 -0.10 3.25 -13.32
C GLY A 44 -1.50 2.94 -12.80
N TRP A 45 -2.39 3.94 -12.78
CA TRP A 45 -3.73 3.82 -12.23
C TRP A 45 -4.76 4.48 -13.12
N ILE A 46 -5.92 3.84 -13.22
CA ILE A 46 -7.15 4.41 -13.77
C ILE A 46 -8.11 4.59 -12.59
N GLU A 47 -8.44 5.85 -12.29
CA GLU A 47 -9.39 6.21 -11.25
C GLU A 47 -10.79 6.29 -11.87
N VAL A 48 -11.72 5.48 -11.36
CA VAL A 48 -13.09 5.40 -11.86
C VAL A 48 -14.06 5.97 -10.84
N GLN A 49 -14.86 6.96 -11.24
CA GLN A 49 -15.96 7.49 -10.43
C GLN A 49 -17.22 6.65 -10.67
N ALA A 50 -17.56 5.80 -9.71
CA ALA A 50 -18.70 4.88 -9.75
C ALA A 50 -19.52 4.93 -8.46
N THR A 51 -20.82 4.64 -8.56
CA THR A 51 -21.61 4.22 -7.39
C THR A 51 -21.26 2.78 -7.01
N VAL A 52 -21.67 2.36 -5.81
CA VAL A 52 -21.48 0.97 -5.35
C VAL A 52 -22.15 0.00 -6.31
N GLU A 53 -23.42 0.24 -6.66
CA GLU A 53 -24.19 -0.61 -7.59
C GLU A 53 -23.52 -0.75 -8.97
N GLU A 54 -22.95 0.34 -9.51
CA GLU A 54 -22.23 0.29 -10.77
C GLU A 54 -20.93 -0.53 -10.65
N ALA A 55 -20.19 -0.37 -9.55
CA ALA A 55 -18.96 -1.11 -9.30
C ALA A 55 -19.23 -2.62 -9.08
N GLU A 56 -20.29 -2.96 -8.34
CA GLU A 56 -20.76 -4.35 -8.16
C GLU A 56 -21.10 -5.01 -9.49
N ARG A 57 -21.81 -4.29 -10.35
CA ARG A 57 -22.16 -4.78 -11.69
C ARG A 57 -20.94 -4.94 -12.59
N LEU A 58 -20.03 -3.96 -12.59
CA LEU A 58 -18.82 -3.97 -13.43
C LEU A 58 -17.89 -5.14 -13.06
N LEU A 59 -17.70 -5.35 -11.76
CA LEU A 59 -16.74 -6.31 -11.22
C LEU A 59 -17.39 -7.65 -10.83
N GLN A 60 -18.70 -7.81 -11.02
CA GLN A 60 -19.49 -8.96 -10.60
C GLN A 60 -19.19 -9.36 -9.15
N THR A 61 -19.28 -8.37 -8.25
CA THR A 61 -18.83 -8.44 -6.86
C THR A 61 -19.92 -7.89 -5.95
N GLU A 62 -19.87 -8.18 -4.65
CA GLU A 62 -20.75 -7.57 -3.64
C GLU A 62 -19.91 -6.82 -2.60
N TYR A 63 -20.21 -5.54 -2.38
CA TYR A 63 -19.50 -4.72 -1.41
C TYR A 63 -20.19 -4.78 -0.05
N HIS A 64 -19.39 -4.97 0.98
CA HIS A 64 -19.83 -4.99 2.36
C HIS A 64 -19.07 -3.94 3.17
N VAL A 65 -19.72 -3.46 4.24
CA VAL A 65 -19.08 -2.60 5.24
C VAL A 65 -18.64 -3.47 6.40
N TYR A 66 -17.33 -3.55 6.59
CA TYR A 66 -16.69 -4.30 7.66
C TYR A 66 -16.28 -3.35 8.79
N GLY A 67 -16.69 -3.69 10.01
CA GLY A 67 -16.27 -2.99 11.22
C GLY A 67 -15.05 -3.67 11.85
N HIS A 68 -14.06 -2.87 12.24
CA HIS A 68 -12.94 -3.30 13.07
C HIS A 68 -13.21 -2.99 14.54
N GLU A 69 -12.62 -3.75 15.47
CA GLU A 69 -12.79 -3.57 16.92
C GLU A 69 -12.41 -2.16 17.42
N THR A 70 -11.54 -1.48 16.67
CA THR A 70 -11.15 -0.08 16.92
C THR A 70 -12.23 0.95 16.55
N GLY A 71 -13.38 0.51 16.04
CA GLY A 71 -14.48 1.36 15.57
C GLY A 71 -14.33 1.91 14.15
N GLN A 72 -13.35 1.41 13.38
CA GLN A 72 -13.13 1.83 12.00
C GLN A 72 -13.94 0.97 11.03
N GLU A 73 -14.63 1.63 10.09
CA GLU A 73 -15.37 0.98 9.01
C GLU A 73 -14.56 0.94 7.72
N HIS A 74 -14.64 -0.19 7.00
CA HIS A 74 -13.98 -0.43 5.73
C HIS A 74 -14.98 -0.99 4.72
N VAL A 75 -15.02 -0.41 3.52
CA VAL A 75 -15.76 -0.99 2.39
C VAL A 75 -14.82 -1.97 1.69
N ALA A 76 -15.23 -3.22 1.56
CA ALA A 76 -14.46 -4.27 0.90
C ALA A 76 -15.40 -5.30 0.26
N SER A 77 -14.84 -6.19 -0.55
CA SER A 77 -15.56 -7.31 -1.16
C SER A 77 -14.73 -8.59 -1.06
N ASP A 78 -15.38 -9.74 -0.96
CA ASP A 78 -14.70 -11.03 -0.77
C ASP A 78 -13.97 -11.51 -2.03
N SER A 79 -14.54 -11.24 -3.21
CA SER A 79 -13.99 -11.65 -4.50
C SER A 79 -14.62 -10.85 -5.64
N TYR A 80 -13.84 -10.50 -6.65
CA TYR A 80 -14.31 -9.83 -7.85
C TYR A 80 -13.86 -10.56 -9.12
N HIS A 81 -14.52 -10.27 -10.24
CA HIS A 81 -14.27 -10.85 -11.54
C HIS A 81 -13.93 -9.77 -12.58
N LEU A 82 -13.07 -10.14 -13.52
CA LEU A 82 -12.73 -9.35 -14.70
C LEU A 82 -12.86 -10.23 -15.95
N PRO A 83 -13.27 -9.66 -17.10
CA PRO A 83 -13.21 -10.37 -18.37
C PRO A 83 -11.78 -10.84 -18.69
N GLU A 84 -11.63 -11.98 -19.37
CA GLU A 84 -10.33 -12.57 -19.70
C GLU A 84 -9.39 -11.60 -20.42
N HIS A 85 -9.93 -10.82 -21.38
CA HIS A 85 -9.16 -9.83 -22.14
C HIS A 85 -8.75 -8.59 -21.32
N VAL A 86 -9.34 -8.37 -20.15
CA VAL A 86 -8.99 -7.25 -19.23
C VAL A 86 -8.07 -7.75 -18.13
N GLN A 87 -8.27 -8.98 -17.67
CA GLN A 87 -7.54 -9.58 -16.55
C GLN A 87 -6.02 -9.55 -16.77
N SER A 88 -5.54 -9.74 -18.01
CA SER A 88 -4.11 -9.65 -18.34
C SER A 88 -3.50 -8.25 -18.25
N HIS A 89 -4.33 -7.21 -18.10
CA HIS A 89 -3.92 -5.81 -18.07
C HIS A 89 -4.11 -5.14 -16.70
N VAL A 90 -4.69 -5.85 -15.73
CA VAL A 90 -5.01 -5.32 -14.40
C VAL A 90 -4.35 -6.18 -13.33
N ASP A 91 -3.45 -5.60 -12.55
CA ASP A 91 -2.82 -6.30 -11.42
C ASP A 91 -3.80 -6.50 -10.27
N PHE A 92 -4.54 -5.44 -9.92
CA PHE A 92 -5.57 -5.49 -8.88
C PHE A 92 -6.52 -4.29 -8.96
N VAL A 93 -7.68 -4.45 -8.31
CA VAL A 93 -8.70 -3.40 -8.15
C VAL A 93 -8.83 -3.04 -6.67
N THR A 94 -8.81 -1.74 -6.34
CA THR A 94 -9.00 -1.25 -4.97
C THR A 94 -10.14 -0.22 -4.94
N PRO A 95 -11.03 -0.23 -3.92
CA PRO A 95 -10.96 -0.98 -2.65
C PRO A 95 -11.81 -2.26 -2.64
N THR A 96 -11.34 -3.36 -3.25
CA THR A 96 -12.08 -4.65 -3.28
C THR A 96 -11.64 -5.59 -2.13
N ALA A 97 -10.83 -6.61 -2.41
CA ALA A 97 -10.39 -7.63 -1.47
C ALA A 97 -9.28 -7.16 -0.50
N HIS A 98 -9.03 -5.85 -0.43
CA HIS A 98 -7.89 -5.28 0.30
C HIS A 98 -8.39 -4.58 1.57
N PHE A 99 -7.89 -5.04 2.73
CA PHE A 99 -8.13 -4.39 4.02
C PHE A 99 -6.92 -3.54 4.40
N ASP A 100 -6.91 -2.30 3.92
CA ASP A 100 -5.89 -1.34 4.32
C ASP A 100 -6.20 -0.78 5.70
N ALA A 101 -5.38 -1.13 6.69
CA ALA A 101 -5.45 -0.53 8.02
C ALA A 101 -5.12 0.96 7.93
N LYS A 102 -6.07 1.84 8.22
CA LYS A 102 -5.76 3.27 8.30
C LYS A 102 -5.09 3.51 9.64
N ILE A 103 -3.77 3.63 9.62
CA ILE A 103 -3.01 4.06 10.78
C ILE A 103 -3.41 5.51 11.06
N SER A 104 -4.22 5.74 12.09
CA SER A 104 -4.52 7.09 12.53
C SER A 104 -3.23 7.73 13.02
N LYS A 105 -2.96 8.95 12.55
CA LYS A 105 -1.89 9.76 13.14
C LYS A 105 -2.33 10.03 14.57
N CYS A 106 -1.47 9.72 15.54
CA CYS A 106 -1.77 9.96 16.94
C CYS A 106 -1.94 11.47 17.18
N SER A 107 -3.18 11.93 17.12
CA SER A 107 -3.58 13.22 17.68
C SER A 107 -3.46 13.07 19.19
N GLY A 108 -2.68 13.95 19.81
CA GLY A 108 -2.34 13.86 21.22
C GLY A 108 -3.55 13.64 22.14
N SER A 109 -3.22 13.00 23.26
CA SER A 109 -4.02 12.71 24.46
C SER A 109 -5.10 11.63 24.35
N GLU A 110 -4.84 10.54 25.10
CA GLU A 110 -5.78 9.54 25.64
C GLU A 110 -6.15 8.36 24.72
N SER A 111 -5.14 7.54 24.39
CA SER A 111 -5.36 6.10 24.13
C SER A 111 -4.60 5.28 25.18
N PRO A 112 -5.17 4.21 25.77
CA PRO A 112 -4.55 3.49 26.89
C PRO A 112 -3.24 2.77 26.52
N ASP A 113 -3.04 2.46 25.25
CA ASP A 113 -1.84 1.80 24.72
C ASP A 113 -0.99 2.76 23.88
N GLY A 114 -0.37 3.74 24.56
CA GLY A 114 0.45 4.82 23.98
C GLY A 114 1.82 4.43 23.41
N THR A 115 2.07 3.18 23.03
CA THR A 115 3.41 2.72 22.62
C THR A 115 3.74 3.03 21.15
N ALA A 116 2.76 2.99 20.24
CA ALA A 116 3.04 3.22 18.81
C ALA A 116 3.24 4.70 18.46
N CYS A 117 2.58 5.61 19.18
CA CYS A 117 2.56 7.06 18.92
C CYS A 117 3.82 7.80 19.35
N SER A 118 4.57 7.22 20.28
CA SER A 118 5.72 7.83 20.92
C SER A 118 7.05 7.35 20.31
N VAL A 119 6.98 6.55 19.24
CA VAL A 119 8.13 6.12 18.44
C VAL A 119 8.83 7.33 17.85
N GLY A 120 10.05 7.60 18.32
CA GLY A 120 10.88 8.73 17.89
C GLY A 120 10.65 10.06 18.62
N GLN A 121 9.78 10.14 19.63
CA GLN A 121 9.65 11.36 20.43
C GLN A 121 10.76 11.49 21.49
N PRO A 122 11.39 12.67 21.68
CA PRO A 122 12.38 12.88 22.73
C PRO A 122 11.79 12.53 24.11
N GLY A 123 12.44 11.61 24.82
CA GLY A 123 12.02 11.19 26.17
C GLY A 123 11.04 10.00 26.25
N HIS A 124 10.55 9.47 25.13
CA HIS A 124 9.74 8.24 25.11
C HIS A 124 10.55 7.08 24.51
N GLY A 125 10.71 6.01 25.30
CA GLY A 125 11.70 4.95 25.10
C GLY A 125 11.45 4.04 23.89
N THR A 126 11.73 4.55 22.70
CA THR A 126 11.73 3.81 21.43
C THR A 126 13.08 3.88 20.71
N SER A 127 14.05 4.56 21.31
CA SER A 127 15.47 4.30 21.08
C SER A 127 15.87 2.99 21.79
N PRO A 128 16.85 2.22 21.28
CA PRO A 128 17.43 1.13 22.05
C PRO A 128 17.91 1.68 23.39
N LYS A 129 17.58 1.02 24.51
CA LYS A 129 18.04 1.42 25.84
C LYS A 129 19.55 1.26 25.93
N THR A 130 20.29 2.31 25.60
CA THR A 130 21.75 2.29 25.70
C THR A 130 22.14 3.20 26.85
N THR A 131 22.14 2.61 28.04
CA THR A 131 22.70 3.20 29.26
C THR A 131 24.18 2.79 29.43
N GLY A 132 24.88 2.46 28.33
CA GLY A 132 26.27 2.00 28.35
C GLY A 132 26.94 2.05 26.96
N GLU A 133 28.27 1.88 26.94
CA GLU A 133 29.07 1.86 25.70
C GLU A 133 28.74 0.63 24.83
N ILE A 134 28.15 0.85 23.65
CA ILE A 134 27.79 -0.19 22.66
C ILE A 134 29.03 -0.72 21.91
N GLN A 135 30.20 -0.12 22.12
CA GLN A 135 31.40 -0.39 21.31
C GLN A 135 31.90 -1.83 21.44
N SER A 136 31.69 -2.50 22.59
CA SER A 136 32.11 -3.90 22.78
C SER A 136 31.23 -4.88 22.02
N LEU A 137 29.91 -4.65 21.98
CA LEU A 137 28.94 -5.53 21.31
C LEU A 137 29.11 -5.56 19.78
N LEU A 138 29.56 -4.45 19.18
CA LEU A 138 29.77 -4.36 17.73
C LEU A 138 31.00 -5.15 17.25
N ASN A 139 31.93 -5.47 18.15
CA ASN A 139 33.22 -6.09 17.84
C ASN A 139 33.34 -7.55 18.31
N GLN A 140 32.30 -8.12 18.92
CA GLN A 140 32.32 -9.48 19.49
C GLN A 140 31.34 -10.40 18.74
N LEU A 141 31.74 -11.64 18.47
CA LEU A 141 30.90 -12.68 17.84
C LEU A 141 30.07 -13.49 18.84
N GLU A 142 30.24 -13.26 20.15
CA GLU A 142 29.70 -14.13 21.21
C GLU A 142 28.17 -14.01 21.42
N SER A 143 27.47 -13.14 20.67
CA SER A 143 26.01 -12.94 20.80
C SER A 143 25.28 -12.87 19.46
N CYS A 144 25.83 -13.48 18.42
CA CYS A 144 25.24 -13.53 17.08
C CYS A 144 23.91 -14.30 17.01
N ASP A 145 23.61 -15.12 18.01
CA ASP A 145 22.33 -15.82 18.17
C ASP A 145 21.22 -14.90 18.70
N LYS A 146 21.58 -13.81 19.38
CA LYS A 146 20.62 -12.89 20.01
C LYS A 146 20.42 -11.59 19.24
N GLN A 147 21.44 -11.13 18.53
CA GLN A 147 21.39 -9.86 17.79
C GLN A 147 22.21 -9.94 16.50
N ILE A 148 21.64 -9.40 15.43
CA ILE A 148 22.32 -9.28 14.13
C ILE A 148 23.31 -8.10 14.23
N THR A 149 24.61 -8.39 14.33
CA THR A 149 25.67 -7.37 14.35
C THR A 149 26.34 -7.23 12.97
N PRO A 150 26.93 -6.06 12.64
CA PRO A 150 27.60 -5.85 11.36
C PRO A 150 28.79 -6.79 11.10
N ILE A 151 29.47 -7.25 12.16
CA ILE A 151 30.59 -8.21 12.04
C ILE A 151 30.10 -9.59 11.62
N TYR A 152 28.93 -10.02 12.10
CA TYR A 152 28.33 -11.29 11.73
C TYR A 152 27.93 -11.34 10.25
N LEU A 153 27.29 -10.28 9.75
CA LEU A 153 26.89 -10.18 8.33
C LEU A 153 28.08 -10.19 7.37
N ARG A 154 29.29 -9.85 7.84
CA ARG A 154 30.53 -9.90 7.05
C ARG A 154 31.20 -11.28 7.08
N ALA A 155 30.82 -12.16 8.00
CA ALA A 155 31.37 -13.50 8.15
C ALA A 155 30.57 -14.57 7.40
N LEU A 156 29.39 -14.21 6.85
CA LEU A 156 28.63 -15.00 5.86
C LEU A 156 29.22 -14.81 4.46
#